data_AF-A0A654D2S5-F1
#
_entry.id   AF-A0A654D2S5-F1
#
_cell.length_a   1.000
_cell.length_b   1.000
_cell.length_c   1.000
_cell.angle_alpha   90.00
_cell.angle_beta   90.00
_cell.angle_gamma   90.00
#
_symmetry.space_group_name_H-M   'P 1'
#
loop_
_entity.id
_entity.type
_entity.pdbx_description
1 polymer ?
#
loop_
_entity_poly.entity_id
_entity_poly.type
_entity_poly.pdbx_seq_one_letter_code
_entity_poly.pdbx_strand_id
1 'polypeptide(L)'
;MEACQALRWAWQPLNDEDKQMNADVIKGKWKQINGRIKERWGNLTDDDLNVAEGHSEYLAGKLQERYGWTKEKAQDELRDFSSKL
;
A
#
# COMPACT_ATOMS: atom_id res chain seq x y z
N MET A 1 5.92 -2.04 50.29
CA MET A 1 5.03 -1.31 49.37
C MET A 1 5.86 -0.84 48.19
N GLU A 2 5.97 -1.63 47.12
CA GLU A 2 6.42 -1.13 45.82
C GLU A 2 5.65 -1.93 44.75
N ALA A 3 4.38 -1.55 44.58
CA ALA A 3 3.65 -1.87 43.38
C ALA A 3 4.21 -1.01 42.22
N CYS A 4 4.09 -1.55 41.01
CA CYS A 4 4.34 -0.89 39.70
C CYS A 4 5.69 -1.17 39.01
N GLN A 5 6.12 -2.43 38.98
CA GLN A 5 6.85 -2.99 37.84
C GLN A 5 5.87 -3.61 36.83
N ALA A 6 5.05 -2.80 36.15
CA ALA A 6 4.13 -3.34 35.13
C ALA A 6 3.58 -2.31 34.13
N LEU A 7 4.38 -1.33 33.66
CA LEU A 7 3.95 -0.41 32.59
C LEU A 7 5.09 0.00 31.65
N ARG A 8 6.03 -0.91 31.35
CA ARG A 8 7.06 -0.67 30.30
C ARG A 8 6.66 -1.20 28.91
N TRP A 9 5.43 -1.70 28.77
CA TRP A 9 4.95 -2.42 27.58
C TRP A 9 3.75 -1.76 26.88
N ALA A 10 3.34 -0.55 27.31
CA ALA A 10 2.14 0.11 26.79
C ALA A 10 2.48 1.43 26.09
N TRP A 11 3.24 1.36 25.00
CA TRP A 11 3.23 2.30 23.87
C TRP A 11 4.27 1.81 22.85
N GLN A 12 3.87 0.89 21.98
CA GLN A 12 4.56 0.74 20.70
C GLN A 12 3.81 1.64 19.71
N PRO A 13 4.37 2.78 19.28
CA PRO A 13 3.90 3.38 18.03
C PRO A 13 4.19 2.35 16.93
N LEU A 14 3.15 1.94 16.20
CA LEU A 14 3.34 1.14 15.00
C LEU A 14 4.22 1.96 14.06
N ASN A 15 5.46 1.53 13.86
CA ASN A 15 6.44 2.21 13.03
C ASN A 15 5.85 2.41 11.62
N ASP A 16 5.61 3.66 11.23
CA ASP A 16 5.24 4.09 9.87
C ASP A 16 6.36 3.81 8.82
N GLU A 17 7.46 3.16 9.21
CA GLU A 17 8.62 2.85 8.37
C GLU A 17 8.41 1.66 7.40
N ASP A 18 7.33 0.86 7.54
CA ASP A 18 7.01 -0.22 6.57
C ASP A 18 6.44 0.31 5.24
N LYS A 19 6.14 1.62 5.19
CA LYS A 19 5.43 2.27 4.08
C LYS A 19 6.29 2.49 2.83
N GLN A 20 7.61 2.52 2.98
CA GLN A 20 8.50 3.11 1.97
C GLN A 20 9.13 2.08 0.99
N MET A 21 9.27 0.81 1.38
CA MET A 21 10.10 -0.14 0.62
C MET A 21 9.45 -0.69 -0.67
N ASN A 22 8.12 -0.57 -0.84
CA ASN A 22 7.41 -1.15 -1.99
C ASN A 22 7.12 -0.17 -3.13
N ALA A 23 7.16 1.14 -2.87
CA ALA A 23 6.79 2.15 -3.85
C ALA A 23 7.78 2.25 -5.02
N ASP A 24 9.06 2.02 -4.76
CA ASP A 24 10.13 2.18 -5.74
C ASP A 24 10.10 1.08 -6.82
N VAL A 25 9.74 -0.15 -6.44
CA VAL A 25 9.68 -1.32 -7.34
C VAL A 25 8.53 -1.19 -8.34
N ILE A 26 7.35 -0.76 -7.87
CA ILE A 26 6.16 -0.57 -8.70
C ILE A 26 6.42 0.52 -9.74
N LYS A 27 7.11 1.60 -9.35
CA LYS A 27 7.50 2.66 -10.27
C LYS A 27 8.46 2.18 -11.36
N GLY A 28 9.50 1.45 -10.98
CA GLY A 28 10.51 0.95 -11.93
C GLY A 28 9.96 -0.06 -12.95
N LYS A 29 8.99 -0.89 -12.55
CA LYS A 29 8.38 -1.92 -13.40
C LYS A 29 6.99 -1.54 -13.93
N TRP A 30 6.53 -0.29 -13.78
CA TRP A 30 5.14 0.12 -14.03
C TRP A 30 4.58 -0.36 -15.39
N LYS A 31 5.33 -0.17 -16.47
CA LYS A 31 4.93 -0.57 -17.83
C LYS A 31 4.72 -2.08 -18.02
N GLN A 32 5.36 -2.91 -17.21
CA GLN A 32 5.23 -4.37 -17.27
C GLN A 32 4.10 -4.88 -16.36
N ILE A 33 3.81 -4.14 -15.28
CA ILE A 33 2.88 -4.56 -14.24
C ILE A 33 1.50 -3.93 -14.39
N ASN A 34 1.35 -2.83 -15.14
CA ASN A 34 0.07 -2.16 -15.38
C ASN A 34 -1.05 -3.12 -15.85
N GLY A 35 -0.74 -4.09 -16.72
CA GLY A 35 -1.67 -5.12 -17.17
C GLY A 35 -2.10 -6.05 -16.03
N ARG A 36 -1.16 -6.45 -15.17
CA ARG A 36 -1.44 -7.28 -13.98
C ARG A 36 -2.23 -6.50 -12.92
N ILE A 37 -1.94 -5.21 -12.76
CA ILE A 37 -2.68 -4.30 -11.87
C ILE A 37 -4.13 -4.18 -12.33
N LYS A 38 -4.36 -4.01 -13.64
CA LYS A 38 -5.70 -3.98 -14.23
C LYS A 38 -6.45 -5.30 -14.05
N GLU A 39 -5.76 -6.43 -14.19
CA GLU A 39 -6.34 -7.76 -13.95
C GLU A 39 -6.69 -7.98 -12.47
N ARG A 40 -5.79 -7.59 -11.56
CA ARG A 40 -5.94 -7.67 -10.10
C ARG A 40 -7.08 -6.77 -9.60
N TRP A 41 -7.08 -5.52 -10.05
CA TRP A 41 -8.04 -4.49 -9.64
C TRP A 41 -8.83 -4.02 -10.85
N GLY A 42 -9.74 -4.88 -11.35
CA GLY A 42 -10.58 -4.60 -12.53
C GLY A 42 -11.47 -3.35 -12.47
N ASN A 43 -11.61 -2.71 -11.30
CA ASN A 43 -12.26 -1.39 -11.20
C ASN A 43 -11.31 -0.23 -11.49
N LEU A 44 -10.00 -0.44 -11.58
CA LEU A 44 -9.04 0.57 -12.03
C LEU A 44 -9.02 0.59 -13.56
N THR A 45 -9.19 1.79 -14.12
CA THR A 45 -9.17 2.00 -15.57
C THR A 45 -7.73 2.16 -16.05
N ASP A 46 -7.45 1.80 -17.30
CA ASP A 46 -6.14 2.05 -17.93
C ASP A 46 -5.74 3.53 -17.82
N ASP A 47 -6.71 4.43 -17.95
CA ASP A 47 -6.53 5.87 -17.76
C ASP A 47 -6.06 6.23 -16.33
N ASP A 48 -6.71 5.67 -15.29
CA ASP A 48 -6.30 5.87 -13.89
C ASP A 48 -4.87 5.34 -13.63
N LEU A 49 -4.49 4.25 -14.28
CA LEU A 49 -3.15 3.65 -14.18
C LEU A 49 -2.10 4.44 -14.97
N ASN A 50 -2.45 4.98 -16.13
CA ASN A 50 -1.53 5.82 -16.89
C ASN A 50 -1.24 7.12 -16.15
N VAL A 51 -2.24 7.75 -15.53
CA VAL A 51 -2.06 8.96 -14.70
C VAL A 51 -1.24 8.66 -13.43
N ALA A 52 -1.36 7.44 -12.89
CA ALA A 52 -0.58 7.05 -11.73
C ALA A 52 0.92 7.02 -12.00
N GLU A 53 1.39 6.82 -13.24
CA GLU A 53 2.82 6.74 -13.63
C GLU A 53 3.72 5.92 -12.68
N GLY A 54 3.19 4.90 -12.01
CA GLY A 54 3.96 4.11 -11.04
C GLY A 54 4.02 4.64 -9.62
N HIS A 55 3.24 5.66 -9.28
CA HIS A 55 3.08 6.17 -7.93
C HIS A 55 2.14 5.27 -7.11
N SER A 56 2.71 4.44 -6.24
CA SER A 56 1.93 3.56 -5.35
C SER A 56 1.00 4.31 -4.40
N GLU A 57 1.33 5.52 -3.98
CA GLU A 57 0.43 6.37 -3.18
C GLU A 57 -0.79 6.81 -3.97
N TYR A 58 -0.61 7.15 -5.25
CA TYR A 58 -1.73 7.49 -6.13
C TYR A 58 -2.62 6.28 -6.36
N LEU A 59 -2.03 5.09 -6.55
CA LEU A 59 -2.78 3.84 -6.64
C LEU A 59 -3.57 3.56 -5.36
N ALA A 60 -2.95 3.75 -4.19
CA ALA A 60 -3.63 3.61 -2.91
C ALA A 60 -4.80 4.60 -2.77
N GLY A 61 -4.65 5.84 -3.26
CA GLY A 61 -5.73 6.82 -3.32
C GLY A 61 -6.89 6.35 -4.18
N LYS A 62 -6.59 5.88 -5.40
CA LYS A 62 -7.61 5.34 -6.31
C LYS A 62 -8.31 4.10 -5.78
N LEU A 63 -7.58 3.22 -5.10
CA LEU A 63 -8.17 2.06 -4.43
C LEU A 63 -9.11 2.48 -3.30
N GLN A 64 -8.76 3.50 -2.51
CA GLN A 64 -9.66 4.06 -1.50
C GLN A 64 -10.92 4.66 -2.15
N GLU A 65 -10.79 5.43 -3.23
CA GLU A 65 -11.92 6.08 -3.91
C GLU A 65 -12.86 5.08 -4.61
N ARG A 66 -12.29 4.07 -5.30
CA ARG A 66 -13.07 3.13 -6.12
C ARG A 66 -13.65 1.98 -5.32
N TYR A 67 -12.90 1.47 -4.35
CA TYR A 67 -13.31 0.32 -3.55
C TYR A 67 -13.79 0.68 -2.14
N GLY A 68 -13.65 1.94 -1.72
CA GLY A 68 -14.00 2.37 -0.36
C GLY A 68 -13.10 1.75 0.71
N TRP A 69 -11.88 1.36 0.35
CA TRP A 69 -10.95 0.71 1.28
C TRP A 69 -10.30 1.72 2.21
N THR A 70 -9.82 1.24 3.35
CA THR A 70 -8.96 2.03 4.24
C THR A 70 -7.56 2.12 3.65
N LYS A 71 -6.81 3.15 4.05
CA LYS A 71 -5.40 3.32 3.66
C LYS A 71 -4.58 2.07 3.93
N GLU A 72 -4.74 1.46 5.11
CA GLU A 72 -4.08 0.20 5.46
C GLU A 72 -4.41 -0.94 4.48
N LYS A 73 -5.69 -1.13 4.15
CA LYS A 73 -6.11 -2.19 3.23
C LYS A 73 -5.58 -1.99 1.82
N ALA A 74 -5.56 -0.74 1.34
CA ALA A 74 -4.97 -0.41 0.05
C ALA A 74 -3.45 -0.65 0.05
N GLN A 75 -2.76 -0.33 1.16
CA GLN A 75 -1.32 -0.58 1.30
C GLN A 75 -0.97 -2.05 1.43
N ASP A 76 -1.79 -2.83 2.13
CA ASP A 76 -1.63 -4.28 2.25
C ASP A 76 -1.77 -4.96 0.88
N GLU A 77 -2.79 -4.56 0.09
CA GLU A 77 -2.96 -5.04 -1.29
C GLU A 77 -1.80 -4.66 -2.20
N LEU A 78 -1.28 -3.43 -2.06
CA LEU A 78 -0.07 -3.01 -2.79
C LEU A 78 1.16 -3.81 -2.39
N ARG A 79 1.31 -4.15 -1.11
CA ARG A 79 2.42 -4.98 -0.59
C ARG A 79 2.30 -6.43 -1.06
N ASP A 80 1.11 -7.01 -1.03
CA ASP A 80 0.87 -8.34 -1.57
C ASP A 80 1.17 -8.37 -3.08
N PHE A 81 0.79 -7.31 -3.80
CA PHE A 81 1.08 -7.18 -5.21
C PHE A 81 2.58 -7.03 -5.50
N SER A 82 3.29 -6.17 -4.76
CA SER A 82 4.75 -6.01 -4.91
C SER A 82 5.52 -7.26 -4.52
N SER A 83 5.04 -8.04 -3.54
CA SER A 83 5.63 -9.32 -3.16
C SER A 83 5.44 -10.42 -4.21
N LYS A 84 4.45 -10.29 -5.11
CA LYS A 84 4.16 -11.24 -6.20
C LYS A 84 4.84 -10.88 -7.53
N LEU A 85 5.63 -9.81 -7.55
CA LEU A 85 6.38 -9.26 -8.70
C LEU A 85 7.86 -9.62 -8.72
#